data_AF-A0A6L9QJ48-F1
#
_entry.id   AF-A0A6L9QJ48-F1
#
_cell.length_a   1.000
_cell.length_b   1.000
_cell.length_c   1.000
_cell.angle_alpha   90.00
_cell.angle_beta   90.00
_cell.angle_gamma   90.00
#
_symmetry.space_group_name_H-M   'P 1'
#
loop_
_entity.id
_entity.type
_entity.pdbx_description
1 polymer ?
#
loop_
_entity_poly.entity_id
_entity_poly.type
_entity_poly.pdbx_seq_one_letter_code
_entity_poly.pdbx_strand_id
1 'polypeptide(L)' 'MDFPLPHRPGVPLDAGHLRLLRARPLVPAAVAGRDALLVTRHADVRAVLSDDRFSREAWHGGTLFARTPESLALAAADPP' A
#
# COMPACT_ATOMS: atom_id res chain seq x y z
N MET A 1 0.57 11.07 -5.97
CA MET A 1 1.20 10.20 -6.99
C MET A 1 0.18 9.19 -7.46
N ASP A 2 0.17 8.82 -8.74
CA ASP A 2 -0.78 7.79 -9.19
C ASP A 2 -0.32 6.39 -8.77
N PHE A 3 -1.24 5.62 -8.21
CA PHE A 3 -1.01 4.27 -7.72
C PHE A 3 -2.16 3.34 -8.15
N PRO A 4 -1.90 2.06 -8.50
CA PRO A 4 -0.62 1.34 -8.42
C PRO A 4 0.39 1.75 -9.49
N LEU A 5 1.67 1.68 -9.14
CA LEU A 5 2.75 1.86 -10.10
C LEU A 5 2.68 0.77 -11.19
N PRO A 6 3.12 1.05 -12.43
CA PRO A 6 3.07 0.08 -13.52
C PRO A 6 3.76 -1.23 -13.13
N HIS A 7 3.05 -2.35 -13.25
CA HIS A 7 3.60 -3.66 -12.97
C HIS A 7 4.55 -4.08 -14.09
N ARG A 8 5.82 -4.28 -13.76
CA ARG A 8 6.87 -4.74 -14.68
C ARG A 8 7.67 -5.87 -14.01
N PRO A 9 7.27 -7.14 -14.22
CA PRO A 9 7.97 -8.28 -13.64
C PRO A 9 9.47 -8.25 -13.95
N GLY A 10 10.30 -8.54 -12.95
CA GLY A 10 11.76 -8.56 -13.10
C GLY A 10 12.41 -7.18 -13.27
N VAL A 11 11.64 -6.09 -13.33
CA VAL A 11 12.17 -4.73 -13.43
C VAL A 11 12.09 -4.06 -12.07
N PRO A 12 13.23 -3.60 -11.50
CA PRO A 12 13.22 -2.83 -10.27
C PRO A 12 12.36 -1.58 -10.40
N LEU A 13 11.84 -1.11 -9.27
CA LEU A 13 11.14 0.17 -9.24
C LEU A 13 12.07 1.30 -9.65
N ASP A 14 11.56 2.24 -10.45
CA ASP A 14 12.32 3.41 -10.91
C ASP A 14 12.94 4.19 -9.72
N ALA A 15 14.15 4.70 -9.92
CA ALA A 15 14.92 5.38 -8.89
C ALA A 15 14.22 6.64 -8.34
N GLY A 16 13.45 7.34 -9.18
CA GLY A 16 12.63 8.49 -8.78
C GLY A 16 11.52 8.08 -7.81
N HIS A 17 10.82 6.98 -8.10
CA HIS A 17 9.82 6.43 -7.18
C HIS A 17 10.47 5.96 -5.88
N LEU A 18 11.58 5.23 -5.95
CA LEU A 18 12.29 4.77 -4.74
C LEU A 18 12.73 5.95 -3.86
N ARG A 19 13.27 7.02 -4.46
CA ARG A 19 13.65 8.22 -3.72
C ARG A 19 12.44 8.86 -3.03
N LEU A 20 11.32 8.95 -3.72
CA LEU A 20 10.08 9.54 -3.19
C LEU A 20 9.53 8.71 -2.02
N LEU A 21 9.47 7.39 -2.16
CA LEU A 21 8.99 6.47 -1.12
C LEU A 21 9.92 6.42 0.11
N ARG A 22 11.22 6.69 -0.07
CA ARG A 22 12.21 6.75 1.02
C ARG A 22 12.24 8.11 1.73
N ALA A 23 12.05 9.20 0.99
CA ALA A 23 12.17 10.56 1.54
C ALA A 23 10.96 10.96 2.40
N ARG A 24 9.78 10.39 2.12
CA ARG A 24 8.54 10.73 2.83
C ARG A 24 7.96 9.50 3.50
N PRO A 25 7.66 9.56 4.82
CA PRO A 25 7.10 8.42 5.55
C PRO A 25 5.65 8.11 5.14
N LEU A 26 4.91 9.16 4.78
CA LEU A 26 3.55 9.12 4.28
C LEU A 26 3.51 9.85 2.94
N VAL A 27 3.07 9.17 1.90
CA VAL A 27 3.07 9.70 0.54
C VAL A 27 1.62 9.88 0.07
N PRO A 28 1.18 11.12 -0.22
CA PRO A 28 -0.12 11.34 -0.86
C PRO A 28 -0.19 10.64 -2.22
N ALA A 29 -1.21 9.81 -2.40
CA ALA A 29 -1.42 9.00 -3.58
C ALA A 29 -2.87 9.10 -4.06
N ALA A 30 -3.08 8.93 -5.36
CA ALA A 30 -4.38 8.73 -5.96
C ALA A 30 -4.51 7.23 -6.29
N VAL A 31 -5.54 6.57 -5.76
CA VAL A 31 -5.83 5.15 -5.98
C VAL A 31 -7.21 5.04 -6.60
N ALA A 32 -7.30 4.56 -7.84
CA ALA A 32 -8.56 4.47 -8.59
C ALA A 32 -9.37 5.78 -8.56
N GLY A 33 -8.68 6.93 -8.68
CA GLY A 33 -9.29 8.27 -8.68
C GLY A 33 -9.67 8.82 -7.31
N ARG A 34 -9.28 8.16 -6.20
CA ARG A 34 -9.51 8.63 -4.83
C ARG A 34 -8.21 8.99 -4.14
N ASP A 35 -8.24 10.06 -3.36
CA ASP A 35 -7.11 10.46 -2.53
C ASP A 35 -6.88 9.45 -1.40
N ALA A 36 -5.61 9.08 -1.20
CA ALA A 36 -5.16 8.11 -0.22
C ALA A 36 -3.76 8.47 0.30
N LEU A 37 -3.37 7.82 1.40
CA LEU A 37 -2.02 7.89 1.94
C LEU A 37 -1.32 6.55 1.77
N LEU A 38 -0.18 6.56 1.09
CA LEU A 38 0.69 5.41 0.95
C LEU A 38 1.72 5.41 2.07
N VAL A 39 1.75 4.32 2.84
CA VAL A 39 2.69 4.08 3.93
C VAL A 39 3.79 3.15 3.45
N THR A 40 5.07 3.53 3.64
CA THR A 40 6.21 2.81 3.03
C THR A 40 7.23 2.31 4.04
N ARG A 41 7.34 2.95 5.21
CA ARG A 41 8.26 2.51 6.27
C ARG A 41 7.67 1.32 7.00
N HIS A 42 8.50 0.30 7.24
CA HIS A 42 8.09 -0.92 7.93
C HIS A 42 7.37 -0.65 9.27
N ALA A 43 7.90 0.27 10.10
CA ALA A 43 7.29 0.60 11.39
C ALA A 43 5.86 1.18 11.25
N ASP A 44 5.64 2.04 10.26
CA ASP A 44 4.34 2.66 10.03
C ASP A 44 3.35 1.66 9.39
N VAL A 45 3.85 0.79 8.49
CA VAL A 45 3.03 -0.31 7.93
C VAL A 45 2.57 -1.22 9.05
N ARG A 46 3.47 -1.60 9.97
CA ARG A 46 3.12 -2.39 11.14
C ARG A 46 2.06 -1.70 11.99
N ALA A 47 2.24 -0.42 12.28
CA ALA A 47 1.27 0.36 13.05
C ALA A 47 -0.11 0.41 12.41
N VAL A 48 -0.22 0.62 11.10
CA VAL A 48 -1.52 0.64 10.40
C VAL A 48 -2.20 -0.74 10.43
N LEU A 49 -1.43 -1.80 10.26
CA LEU A 49 -1.98 -3.15 10.19
C LEU A 49 -2.35 -3.75 11.56
N SER A 50 -1.74 -3.28 12.65
CA SER A 50 -1.95 -3.84 13.99
C SER A 50 -2.83 -2.98 14.90
N ASP A 51 -3.24 -1.79 14.48
CA ASP A 51 -3.93 -0.82 15.34
C ASP A 51 -5.42 -0.75 14.98
N ASP A 52 -6.28 -0.96 15.98
CA ASP A 52 -7.74 -1.00 15.84
C ASP A 52 -8.37 0.32 15.35
N ARG A 53 -7.60 1.43 15.35
CA ARG A 53 -8.05 2.72 14.79
C ARG A 53 -8.17 2.69 13.27
N PHE A 54 -7.58 1.69 12.59
CA PHE A 54 -7.70 1.52 11.15
C PHE A 54 -8.70 0.42 10.82
N SER A 55 -9.85 0.81 10.28
CA SER A 55 -10.90 -0.14 9.91
C SER A 55 -10.86 -0.48 8.43
N ARG A 56 -10.94 -1.79 8.12
CA ARG A 56 -11.19 -2.29 6.76
C ARG A 56 -12.66 -2.15 6.36
N GLU A 57 -13.58 -2.26 7.32
CA GLU A 57 -15.03 -2.27 7.09
C GLU A 57 -15.59 -0.86 6.86
N ALA A 58 -14.94 0.16 7.42
CA ALA A 58 -15.27 1.57 7.18
C ALA A 58 -15.01 2.01 5.73
N TRP A 59 -14.34 1.18 4.93
CA TRP A 59 -14.12 1.45 3.51
C TRP A 59 -15.32 1.00 2.66
N HIS A 60 -16.02 1.97 2.07
CA HIS A 60 -17.18 1.72 1.19
C HIS A 60 -16.84 1.81 -0.32
N GLY A 61 -15.55 1.93 -0.68
CA GLY A 61 -15.10 2.12 -2.06
C GLY A 61 -14.86 0.85 -2.88
N GLY A 62 -15.29 -0.32 -2.38
CA GLY A 62 -15.10 -1.63 -3.03
C GLY A 62 -13.74 -2.28 -2.75
N THR A 63 -13.65 -3.59 -2.91
CA THR A 63 -12.50 -4.45 -2.60
C THR A 63 -11.25 -4.04 -3.40
N LEU A 64 -10.37 -3.21 -2.84
CA LEU A 64 -9.06 -2.85 -3.41
C LEU A 64 -8.01 -3.92 -3.08
N PHE A 65 -8.34 -5.20 -3.23
CA PHE A 65 -7.37 -6.25 -2.95
C PHE A 65 -6.58 -6.57 -4.22
N ALA A 66 -5.25 -6.68 -4.04
CA ALA A 66 -4.47 -7.79 -4.55
C ALA A 66 -5.00 -8.39 -5.87
N ARG A 67 -4.50 -7.88 -7.00
CA ARG A 67 -4.88 -8.34 -8.35
C ARG A 67 -4.57 -9.83 -8.59
N THR A 68 -3.88 -10.51 -7.67
CA THR A 68 -3.57 -11.94 -7.73
C THR A 68 -3.78 -12.63 -6.37
N PRO A 69 -4.14 -13.92 -6.34
CA PRO A 69 -4.38 -14.71 -5.12
C PRO A 69 -3.22 -14.68 -4.12
N GLU A 70 -1.98 -14.56 -4.57
CA GLU A 70 -0.79 -14.53 -3.72
C GLU A 70 -0.72 -13.24 -2.89
N SER A 71 -1.29 -12.15 -3.41
CA SER A 71 -1.38 -10.88 -2.68
C SER A 71 -2.51 -10.88 -1.63
N LEU A 72 -3.45 -11.84 -1.67
CA LEU A 72 -4.40 -12.11 -0.57
C LEU A 72 -3.73 -12.84 0.59
N ALA A 73 -2.77 -13.72 0.32
CA ALA A 73 -2.04 -14.45 1.36
C ALA A 73 -1.23 -13.51 2.28
N LEU A 74 -0.68 -12.41 1.74
CA LEU A 74 0.01 -11.39 2.52
C LEU A 74 -0.95 -10.55 3.40
N ALA A 75 -2.22 -10.43 2.99
CA ALA A 75 -3.23 -9.63 3.69
C ALA A 75 -3.96 -10.39 4.81
N ALA A 76 -3.74 -11.71 4.91
CA ALA A 76 -4.33 -12.64 5.86
C ALA A 76 -3.30 -13.34 6.75
N ALA A 77 -2.01 -13.04 6.60
CA ALA A 77 -0.97 -13.58 7.47
C ALA A 77 -0.91 -12.74 8.76
N ASP A 78 -1.38 -13.32 9.87
CA ASP A 78 -1.03 -12.82 11.19
C ASP A 78 0.50 -12.93 11.39
N PRO A 79 1.19 -11.86 11.80
CA PRO A 79 2.61 -11.95 12.13
C PRO A 79 2.80 -12.68 13.48
N PRO A 80 3.91 -13.44 13.66
CA PRO A 80 4.25 -14.07 14.93
C PRO A 80 4.60 -13.06 16.04
#